data_AF-A0A101GLF1-F1
#
_entry.id   AF-A0A101GLF1-F1
#
_cell.length_a   1.000
_cell.length_b   1.000
_cell.length_c   1.000
_cell.angle_alpha   90.00
_cell.angle_beta   90.00
_cell.angle_gamma   90.00
#
_symmetry.space_group_name_H-M   'P 1'
#
loop_
_entity.id
_entity.type
_entity.pdbx_description
1 polymer ?
#
loop_
_entity_poly.entity_id
_entity_poly.type
_entity_poly.pdbx_seq_one_letter_code
_entity_poly.pdbx_strand_id
1 'polypeptide(L)' 'MEEITQEVLDHIPDPIAKLVWEKWIADGKARLITPHNEGTKCNTQTG' A
#
# COMPACT_ATOMS: atom_id res chain seq x y z
N MET A 1 7.04 9.21 -3.04
CA MET A 1 6.82 7.94 -2.34
C MET A 1 5.44 7.50 -2.74
N GLU A 2 5.32 6.41 -3.48
CA GLU A 2 4.06 5.97 -4.06
C GLU A 2 3.35 4.98 -3.14
N GLU A 3 2.03 5.03 -3.10
CA GLU A 3 1.22 4.17 -2.23
C GLU A 3 0.40 3.22 -3.11
N ILE A 4 0.43 1.94 -2.78
CA ILE A 4 -0.34 0.92 -3.49
C ILE A 4 -1.06 0.03 -2.47
N THR A 5 -2.31 -0.31 -2.76
CA THR A 5 -3.05 -1.27 -1.93
C THR A 5 -2.65 -2.70 -2.25
N GLN A 6 -2.73 -3.58 -1.25
CA GLN A 6 -2.56 -5.02 -1.48
C GLN A 6 -3.51 -5.56 -2.57
N GLU A 7 -4.75 -5.07 -2.59
CA GLU A 7 -5.74 -5.43 -3.61
C GLU A 7 -5.24 -5.05 -5.02
N VAL A 8 -4.82 -3.80 -5.22
CA VAL A 8 -4.34 -3.35 -6.54
C VAL A 8 -3.09 -4.11 -6.94
N LEU A 9 -2.15 -4.36 -6.00
CA LEU A 9 -0.92 -5.11 -6.26
C LEU A 9 -1.19 -6.56 -6.67
N ASP A 10 -2.19 -7.21 -6.07
CA ASP A 10 -2.53 -8.60 -6.40
C ASP A 10 -3.31 -8.73 -7.70
N HIS A 11 -4.14 -7.73 -8.02
CA HIS A 11 -4.93 -7.67 -9.25
C HIS A 11 -4.17 -7.11 -10.46
N ILE A 12 -2.89 -6.76 -10.35
CA ILE A 12 -2.09 -6.32 -11.50
C ILE A 12 -2.00 -7.47 -12.52
N PRO A 13 -2.56 -7.30 -13.75
CA PRO A 13 -2.51 -8.35 -14.77
C PRO A 13 -1.12 -8.48 -15.40
N ASP A 14 -0.31 -7.42 -15.33
CA ASP A 14 1.04 -7.40 -15.84
C ASP A 14 2.06 -7.86 -14.77
N PRO A 15 2.70 -9.01 -14.95
CA PRO A 15 3.63 -9.56 -13.96
C PRO A 15 4.88 -8.68 -13.77
N ILE A 16 5.28 -7.91 -14.79
CA ILE A 16 6.42 -7.00 -14.71
C ILE A 16 6.08 -5.82 -13.81
N ALA A 17 4.89 -5.23 -13.96
CA ALA A 17 4.42 -4.15 -13.10
C ALA A 17 4.32 -4.59 -11.64
N LYS A 18 3.88 -5.81 -11.34
CA LYS A 18 3.89 -6.38 -9.97
C LYS A 18 5.31 -6.40 -9.39
N LEU A 19 6.27 -6.91 -10.15
CA LEU A 19 7.70 -6.95 -9.78
C LEU A 19 8.29 -5.56 -9.54
N VAL A 20 7.93 -4.56 -10.35
CA VAL A 20 8.38 -3.18 -10.19
C VAL A 20 7.89 -2.60 -8.87
N TRP A 21 6.61 -2.81 -8.54
CA TRP A 21 6.04 -2.38 -7.27
C TRP A 21 6.71 -3.06 -6.07
N GLU A 22 6.90 -4.38 -6.11
CA GLU A 22 7.61 -5.12 -5.05
C GLU A 22 9.03 -4.58 -4.85
N LYS A 23 9.75 -4.29 -5.94
CA LYS A 23 11.09 -3.69 -5.86
C LYS A 23 11.06 -2.29 -5.24
N TRP A 24 10.08 -1.47 -5.60
CA TRP A 24 9.94 -0.13 -5.03
C TRP A 24 9.57 -0.16 -3.54
N ILE A 25 8.77 -1.14 -3.11
CA ILE A 25 8.44 -1.35 -1.70
C ILE A 25 9.71 -1.74 -0.93
N ALA A 26 10.50 -2.67 -1.47
CA ALA A 26 11.76 -3.08 -0.86
C ALA A 26 12.80 -1.95 -0.80
N ASP A 27 12.83 -1.06 -1.80
CA ASP A 27 13.71 0.10 -1.88
C ASP A 27 13.21 1.30 -1.03
N GLY A 28 11.99 1.22 -0.48
CA GLY A 28 11.35 2.32 0.26
C GLY A 28 10.86 3.47 -0.63
N LYS A 29 10.85 3.29 -1.96
CA LYS A 29 10.26 4.23 -2.93
C LYS A 29 8.74 4.14 -2.94
N ALA A 30 8.19 2.97 -2.64
CA ALA A 30 6.76 2.73 -2.49
C ALA A 30 6.42 2.19 -1.11
N ARG A 31 5.17 2.36 -0.70
CA ARG A 31 4.62 1.79 0.53
C ARG A 31 3.37 1.00 0.20
N LEU A 32 3.37 -0.25 0.67
CA LEU A 32 2.18 -1.09 0.63
C LEU A 32 1.22 -0.61 1.72
N ILE A 33 0.08 -0.07 1.31
CA ILE A 33 -0.99 0.31 2.22
C ILE A 33 -2.00 -0.85 2.27
N THR A 34 -2.43 -1.24 3.45
CA THR A 34 -3.58 -2.14 3.58
C THR A 34 -4.85 -1.35 3.27
N PRO A 35 -5.76 -1.84 2.41
CA PRO A 35 -7.08 -1.23 2.25
C PRO A 35 -7.81 -1.35 3.58
N HIS A 36 -7.64 -0.34 4.42
CA HIS A 36 -8.18 -0.30 5.75
C HIS A 36 -9.66 0.07 5.65
N ASN A 37 -10.51 -0.93 5.44
CA ASN A 37 -11.93 -0.76 5.61
C ASN A 37 -12.30 -1.06 7.08
N GLU A 38 -11.74 -0.29 8.04
CA GLU A 38 -12.23 -0.33 9.43
C GLU A 38 -11.77 0.88 10.27
N GLY A 39 -12.39 2.05 10.07
CA GLY A 39 -12.82 2.83 11.23
C GLY A 39 -11.77 3.33 12.24
N THR A 40 -10.50 3.57 11.86
CA THR A 40 -9.67 4.44 12.68
C THR A 40 -10.06 5.90 12.41
N LYS A 41 -11.27 6.26 12.86
CA LYS A 41 -11.50 7.59 13.42
C LYS A 41 -10.28 7.88 14.28
N CYS A 42 -9.57 8.97 13.98
CA CYS A 42 -8.59 9.51 14.89
C CYS A 42 -9.19 9.49 16.29
N ASN A 43 -8.73 8.58 17.14
CA ASN A 43 -8.88 8.75 18.58
C ASN A 43 -7.90 9.86 18.93
N THR A 44 -8.30 11.11 18.68
CA THR A 44 -7.69 12.27 19.34
C THR A 44 -8.02 12.14 20.82
N GLN A 45 -7.29 11.26 21.50
CA GLN A 45 -7.08 11.37 22.94
C GLN A 45 -6.06 12.49 23.13
N THR A 46 -6.56 13.72 23.11
CA THR A 46 -5.84 14.85 23.69
C THR A 46 -6.55 15.15 24.99
N GLY A 47 -5.86 14.85 26.10
CA GLY A 47 -6.28 15.22 27.44
C GLY A 47 -6.10 16.70 27.73
#